data_AF-A0A450T1Y3-F1
#
_entry.id   AF-A0A450T1Y3-F1
#
_cell.length_a   1.000
_cell.length_b   1.000
_cell.length_c   1.000
_cell.angle_alpha   90.00
_cell.angle_beta   90.00
_cell.angle_gamma   90.00
#
_symmetry.space_group_name_H-M   'P 1'
#
loop_
_entity.id
_entity.type
_entity.pdbx_description
1 polymer ?
#
loop_
_entity_poly.entity_id
_entity_poly.type
_entity_poly.pdbx_seq_one_letter_code
_entity_poly.pdbx_strand_id
1 'polypeptide(L)'
;MSVKNMSRLSETDWERIDALTDGQIDTSDIPPLSESFFAHTTLRMPQRFTTVTVQVDPDVWAWYASQGEDCGRRLNAALRMYSEAQMQRA
;
A
#
# COMPACT_ATOMS: atom_id res chain seq x y z
N MET A 1 7.44 -0.48 25.97
CA MET A 1 6.71 -1.26 24.95
C MET A 1 5.27 -1.41 25.41
N SER A 2 4.34 -0.62 24.86
CA SER A 2 2.93 -0.67 25.25
C SER A 2 2.24 -1.77 24.44
N VAL A 3 2.04 -2.94 25.06
CA VAL A 3 1.29 -4.05 24.45
C VAL A 3 -0.19 -3.84 24.80
N LYS A 4 -0.88 -3.03 24.00
CA LYS A 4 -2.34 -2.95 24.03
C LYS A 4 -2.91 -3.41 22.70
N ASN A 5 -2.67 -4.66 22.34
CA ASN A 5 -3.31 -5.26 21.17
C ASN A 5 -4.24 -6.40 21.62
N MET A 6 -5.54 -6.16 21.39
CA MET A 6 -6.68 -7.09 21.48
C MET A 6 -7.03 -7.60 22.90
N SER A 7 -7.84 -6.82 23.62
CA SER A 7 -8.43 -7.20 24.91
C SER A 7 -9.62 -8.17 24.80
N ARG A 8 -9.92 -8.71 23.61
CA ARG A 8 -10.95 -9.73 23.43
C ARG A 8 -10.29 -11.01 22.96
N LEU A 9 -10.45 -12.07 23.77
CA LEU A 9 -10.27 -13.43 23.32
C LEU A 9 -11.19 -13.64 22.11
N SER A 10 -10.61 -14.13 21.01
CA SER A 10 -11.37 -14.48 19.83
C SER A 10 -12.34 -15.61 20.18
N GLU A 11 -13.62 -15.43 19.88
CA GLU A 11 -14.65 -16.47 20.05
C GLU A 11 -14.58 -17.55 18.96
N THR A 12 -13.57 -17.48 18.10
CA THR A 12 -13.34 -18.46 17.05
C THR A 12 -12.86 -19.77 17.65
N ASP A 13 -13.52 -20.86 17.27
CA ASP A 13 -13.03 -22.21 17.51
C ASP A 13 -11.84 -22.50 16.59
N TRP A 14 -10.64 -22.28 17.12
CA TRP A 14 -9.39 -22.44 16.37
C TRP A 14 -9.03 -23.90 16.11
N GLU A 15 -9.41 -24.82 16.99
CA GLU A 15 -9.18 -26.26 16.78
C GLU A 15 -9.97 -26.77 15.57
N ARG A 16 -11.21 -26.28 15.40
CA ARG A 16 -12.01 -26.58 14.21
C ARG A 16 -11.41 -26.02 12.92
N ILE A 17 -10.83 -24.82 12.96
CA ILE A 17 -10.19 -24.20 11.78
C ILE A 17 -8.90 -24.94 11.42
N ASP A 18 -8.09 -25.31 12.41
CA ASP A 18 -6.82 -26.03 12.21
C ASP A 18 -7.04 -27.44 11.63
N ALA A 19 -8.15 -28.08 11.99
CA ALA A 19 -8.55 -29.38 11.44
C ALA A 19 -9.23 -29.31 10.06
N LEU A 20 -9.51 -28.11 9.53
CA LEU A 20 -10.24 -27.94 8.27
C LEU A 20 -9.35 -28.26 7.08
N THR A 21 -9.82 -29.13 6.17
CA THR A 21 -9.09 -29.44 4.92
C THR A 21 -9.41 -28.43 3.83
N ASP A 22 -8.48 -28.23 2.88
CA ASP A 22 -8.67 -27.30 1.74
C ASP A 22 -9.98 -27.51 0.98
N GLY A 23 -10.40 -28.76 0.78
CA GLY A 23 -11.63 -29.10 0.07
C GLY A 23 -12.93 -28.72 0.81
N GLN A 24 -12.83 -28.41 2.11
CA GLN A 24 -13.97 -27.95 2.93
C GLN A 24 -14.07 -26.42 2.97
N ILE A 25 -13.12 -25.70 2.37
CA ILE A 25 -13.16 -24.25 2.27
C ILE A 25 -14.14 -23.88 1.16
N ASP A 26 -15.20 -23.16 1.53
CA ASP A 26 -16.15 -22.59 0.56
C ASP A 26 -15.49 -21.40 -0.16
N THR A 27 -15.34 -21.52 -1.47
CA THR A 27 -14.80 -20.49 -2.37
C THR A 27 -15.82 -20.08 -3.43
N SER A 28 -17.10 -20.40 -3.23
CA SER A 28 -18.17 -20.13 -4.21
C SER A 28 -18.34 -18.64 -4.54
N ASP A 29 -17.90 -17.75 -3.65
CA ASP A 29 -17.90 -16.29 -3.80
C ASP A 29 -16.66 -15.74 -4.52
N ILE A 30 -15.59 -16.54 -4.64
CA ILE A 30 -14.30 -16.12 -5.21
C ILE A 30 -13.94 -17.05 -6.38
N PRO A 31 -14.35 -16.70 -7.62
CA PRO A 31 -14.04 -17.52 -8.78
C PRO A 31 -12.52 -17.59 -9.03
N PRO A 32 -12.01 -18.71 -9.54
CA PRO A 32 -10.59 -18.87 -9.83
C PRO A 32 -10.12 -17.89 -10.92
N LEU A 33 -8.94 -17.29 -10.71
CA LEU A 33 -8.31 -16.40 -11.68
C LEU A 33 -7.66 -17.23 -12.80
N SER A 34 -7.99 -16.92 -14.06
CA SER A 34 -7.45 -17.62 -15.24
C SER A 34 -6.07 -17.13 -15.64
N GLU A 35 -5.35 -17.90 -16.45
CA GLU A 35 -4.08 -17.44 -17.06
C GLU A 35 -4.26 -16.17 -17.91
N SER A 36 -5.42 -16.01 -18.56
CA SER A 36 -5.75 -14.81 -19.33
C SER A 36 -5.87 -13.55 -18.46
N PHE A 37 -6.28 -13.69 -17.20
CA PHE A 37 -6.26 -12.58 -16.24
C PHE A 37 -4.81 -12.11 -16.02
N PHE A 38 -3.89 -13.05 -15.80
CA PHE A 38 -2.48 -12.78 -15.55
C PHE A 38 -1.69 -12.32 -16.78
N ALA A 39 -2.13 -12.68 -17.98
CA ALA A 39 -1.46 -12.33 -19.24
C ALA A 39 -1.29 -10.81 -19.45
N HIS A 40 -2.19 -10.00 -18.89
CA HIS A 40 -2.16 -8.54 -19.00
C HIS A 40 -1.82 -7.83 -17.68
N THR A 41 -1.59 -8.57 -16.59
CA THR A 41 -1.30 -7.95 -15.31
C THR A 41 0.18 -7.58 -15.20
N THR A 42 0.47 -6.34 -14.82
CA THR A 42 1.84 -5.94 -14.49
C THR A 42 2.05 -6.08 -12.99
N LEU A 43 2.96 -6.96 -12.58
CA LEU A 43 3.39 -7.04 -11.18
C LEU A 43 4.08 -5.72 -10.80
N ARG A 44 3.50 -4.99 -9.83
CA ARG A 44 4.13 -3.81 -9.24
C ARG A 44 4.68 -4.15 -7.87
N MET A 45 5.98 -4.37 -7.81
CA MET A 45 6.67 -4.49 -6.52
C MET A 45 6.68 -3.12 -5.82
N PRO A 46 6.48 -3.07 -4.49
CA PRO A 46 6.61 -1.82 -3.75
C PRO A 46 8.05 -1.29 -3.92
N GLN A 47 8.17 -0.12 -4.53
CA GLN A 47 9.45 0.55 -4.66
C GLN A 47 9.90 1.07 -3.31
N ARG A 48 11.16 0.84 -2.96
CA ARG A 48 11.77 1.42 -1.77
C ARG A 48 11.87 2.93 -1.96
N PHE A 49 11.43 3.68 -0.95
CA PHE A 49 11.65 5.12 -0.91
C PHE A 49 13.09 5.41 -0.53
N THR A 50 13.68 6.41 -1.18
CA THR A 50 14.98 6.96 -0.79
C THR A 50 14.75 8.17 0.09
N THR A 51 15.35 8.19 1.28
CA THR A 51 15.31 9.36 2.16
C THR A 51 16.38 10.35 1.71
N VAL A 52 15.98 11.58 1.38
CA VAL A 52 16.86 12.67 0.97
C VAL A 52 16.56 13.91 1.82
N THR A 53 17.57 14.74 2.04
CA THR A 53 17.39 16.08 2.62
C THR A 53 17.45 17.10 1.50
N VAL A 54 16.41 17.93 1.37
CA VAL A 54 16.29 18.95 0.32
C VAL A 54 15.88 20.27 0.98
N GLN A 55 16.43 21.38 0.51
CA GLN A 55 15.94 22.70 0.93
C GLN A 55 14.76 23.11 0.06
N VAL A 56 13.71 23.60 0.71
CA VAL A 56 12.46 24.03 0.08
C VAL A 56 12.12 25.41 0.62
N ASP A 57 11.58 26.27 -0.24
CA ASP A 57 11.18 27.62 0.17
C ASP A 57 10.11 27.56 1.27
N PRO A 58 10.14 28.47 2.26
CA PRO A 58 9.27 28.40 3.43
C PRO A 58 7.76 28.43 3.10
N ASP A 59 7.36 29.19 2.09
CA ASP A 59 5.98 29.32 1.63
C ASP A 59 5.48 28.05 0.94
N VAL A 60 6.33 27.43 0.11
CA VAL A 60 6.06 26.13 -0.51
C VAL A 60 5.92 25.05 0.56
N TRP A 61 6.82 25.02 1.55
CA TRP A 61 6.71 24.08 2.67
C TRP A 61 5.43 24.30 3.49
N ALA A 62 5.08 25.55 3.78
CA ALA A 62 3.85 25.87 4.52
C ALA A 62 2.60 25.36 3.80
N TRP A 63 2.56 25.46 2.47
CA TRP A 63 1.45 24.91 1.69
C TRP A 63 1.35 23.39 1.82
N TYR A 64 2.46 22.65 1.71
CA TYR A 64 2.45 21.19 1.86
C TYR A 64 2.12 20.76 3.31
N ALA A 65 2.68 21.44 4.30
CA ALA A 65 2.40 21.17 5.71
C ALA A 65 0.93 21.40 6.07
N SER A 66 0.26 22.36 5.43
CA SER A 66 -1.19 22.61 5.62
C SER A 66 -2.08 21.43 5.19
N GLN A 67 -1.55 20.49 4.41
CA GLN A 67 -2.30 19.32 3.92
C GLN A 67 -2.36 18.15 4.92
N GLY A 68 -1.75 18.28 6.11
CA GLY A 68 -1.82 17.28 7.18
C GLY A 68 -0.94 16.04 6.94
N GLU A 69 -1.39 14.87 7.41
CA GLU A 69 -0.63 13.61 7.43
C GLU A 69 -0.15 13.14 6.05
N ASP A 70 -0.75 13.64 4.97
CA ASP A 70 -0.39 13.28 3.59
C ASP A 70 0.67 14.18 2.94
N CYS A 71 1.25 15.13 3.68
CA CYS A 71 2.27 16.07 3.19
C CYS A 71 3.40 15.36 2.41
N GLY A 72 4.04 14.34 2.99
CA GLY A 72 5.13 13.60 2.34
C GLY A 72 4.70 12.85 1.08
N ARG A 73 3.49 12.29 1.07
CA ARG A 73 2.93 11.58 -0.08
C ARG A 73 2.67 12.52 -1.26
N ARG A 74 2.11 13.70 -0.97
CA ARG A 74 1.83 14.74 -1.96
C ARG A 74 3.10 15.36 -2.52
N LEU A 75 4.09 15.61 -1.67
CA LEU A 75 5.39 16.09 -2.10
C LEU A 75 6.04 15.11 -3.08
N ASN A 76 6.05 13.81 -2.74
CA ASN A 76 6.59 12.78 -3.62
C ASN A 76 5.82 12.69 -4.96
N ALA A 77 4.49 12.80 -4.94
CA ALA A 77 3.68 12.81 -6.16
C ALA A 77 4.03 13.99 -7.08
N ALA A 78 4.21 15.19 -6.53
CA ALA A 78 4.59 16.38 -7.29
C ALA A 78 5.97 16.22 -7.93
N LEU A 79 6.96 15.74 -7.17
CA LEU A 79 8.32 15.48 -7.68
C LEU A 79 8.29 14.45 -8.82
N ARG A 80 7.48 13.39 -8.67
CA ARG A 80 7.32 12.35 -9.69
C ARG A 80 6.75 12.91 -10.99
N MET A 81 5.62 13.62 -10.91
CA MET A 81 4.98 14.23 -12.09
C MET A 81 5.95 15.15 -12.83
N TYR A 82 6.70 15.97 -12.10
CA TYR A 82 7.70 16.85 -12.70
C TYR A 82 8.81 16.05 -13.40
N SER A 83 9.37 15.03 -12.73
CA SER A 83 10.43 14.19 -13.32
C SER A 83 9.99 13.47 -14.59
N GLU A 84 8.78 12.90 -14.61
CA GLU A 84 8.22 12.18 -15.75
C GLU A 84 7.97 13.13 -16.93
N ALA A 85 7.43 14.33 -16.66
CA ALA A 85 7.24 15.35 -17.68
C ALA A 85 8.54 15.84 -18.31
N GLN A 86 9.64 15.90 -17.54
CA GLN A 86 10.96 16.26 -18.07
C GLN A 86 11.58 15.12 -18.88
N MET A 87 11.45 13.87 -18.42
CA MET A 87 11.94 12.69 -19.14
C MET A 87 11.25 12.48 -20.50
N GLN A 88 9.98 12.87 -20.65
CA GLN A 88 9.25 12.77 -21.92
C GLN A 88 9.61 13.86 -22.93
N ARG A 89 10.29 14.94 -22.50
CA ARG A 89 10.71 16.05 -23.36
C ARG A 89 12.13 15.88 -23.91
N ALA A 90 12.91 14.97 -23.32
CA ALA A 90 14.26 14.60 -23.75
C ALA A 90 14.21 13.46 -24.76
#